data_AF-A0A2Z2P9M8-F1
#
_entry.id   AF-A0A2Z2P9M8-F1
#
_cell.length_a   1.000
_cell.length_b   1.000
_cell.length_c   1.000
_cell.angle_alpha   90.00
_cell.angle_beta   90.00
_cell.angle_gamma   90.00
#
_symmetry.space_group_name_H-M   'P 1'
#
loop_
_entity.id
_entity.type
_entity.pdbx_description
1 polymer ?
#
loop_
_entity_poly.entity_id
_entity_poly.type
_entity_poly.pdbx_seq_one_letter_code
_entity_poly.pdbx_strand_id
1 'polypeptide(L)'
;MRILPARFNPANGIADFWHEIRRPNPYRWPILGLSILPVAGMLWWGMNSTVYAEPERPRITYITTLDAGRSDAEIIAENLANQQIKDLREAEEARIAARKRDMYKALGRAAGMDVEEIERKAEAERAAEAAAAAKRREAAAATAPVSESAGQ
;
A
#
# COMPACT_ATOMS: atom_id res chain seq x y z
N MET A 1 -59.87 -43.43 20.82
CA MET A 1 -58.77 -42.82 21.61
C MET A 1 -58.39 -41.49 20.94
N ARG A 2 -58.63 -40.35 21.59
CA ARG A 2 -58.34 -39.01 21.02
C ARG A 2 -57.02 -38.52 21.62
N ILE A 3 -55.97 -38.51 20.81
CA ILE A 3 -54.57 -38.53 21.28
C ILE A 3 -54.05 -37.15 21.71
N LEU A 4 -54.81 -36.07 21.51
CA LEU A 4 -54.47 -34.72 22.03
C LEU A 4 -55.72 -34.02 22.57
N PRO A 5 -55.63 -33.26 23.70
CA PRO A 5 -56.73 -32.44 24.18
C PRO A 5 -57.16 -31.44 23.11
N ALA A 6 -58.47 -31.20 22.93
CA ALA A 6 -59.00 -30.31 21.87
C ALA A 6 -58.35 -28.91 21.79
N ARG A 7 -57.80 -28.43 22.90
CA ARG A 7 -57.06 -27.16 23.05
C ARG A 7 -55.65 -27.13 22.42
N PHE A 8 -55.06 -28.29 22.13
CA PHE A 8 -53.72 -28.40 21.51
C PHE A 8 -53.80 -28.98 20.09
N ASN A 9 -54.97 -28.90 19.45
CA ASN A 9 -55.13 -29.33 18.06
C ASN A 9 -54.67 -28.22 17.10
N PRO A 10 -53.58 -28.40 16.33
CA PRO A 10 -53.07 -27.37 15.42
C PRO A 10 -54.03 -27.03 14.29
N ALA A 11 -54.93 -27.96 13.93
CA ALA A 11 -55.94 -27.72 12.90
C ALA A 11 -56.92 -26.61 13.30
N ASN A 12 -57.25 -26.49 14.59
CA ASN A 12 -58.14 -25.43 15.07
C ASN A 12 -57.44 -24.06 15.02
N GLY A 13 -56.15 -23.99 15.39
CA GLY A 13 -55.38 -22.74 15.31
C GLY A 13 -55.19 -22.24 13.88
N ILE A 14 -54.98 -23.13 12.91
CA ILE A 14 -54.91 -22.78 11.49
C ILE A 14 -56.26 -22.28 10.98
N ALA A 15 -57.36 -22.93 11.38
CA ALA A 15 -58.71 -22.51 11.01
C ALA A 15 -59.06 -21.11 11.58
N ASP A 16 -58.71 -20.85 12.83
CA ASP A 16 -58.92 -19.55 13.49
C ASP A 16 -58.10 -18.44 12.83
N PHE A 17 -56.83 -18.71 12.52
CA PHE A 17 -55.96 -17.78 11.78
C PHE A 17 -56.52 -17.46 10.38
N TRP A 18 -57.00 -18.48 9.67
CA TRP A 18 -57.57 -18.33 8.34
C TRP A 18 -58.91 -17.58 8.35
N HIS A 19 -59.70 -17.74 9.41
CA HIS A 19 -60.91 -16.97 9.64
C HIS A 19 -60.58 -15.48 9.82
N GLU A 20 -59.58 -15.14 10.63
CA GLU A 20 -59.17 -13.75 10.86
C GLU A 20 -58.58 -13.09 9.62
N ILE A 21 -57.78 -13.82 8.82
CA ILE A 21 -57.23 -13.31 7.54
C ILE A 21 -58.34 -12.98 6.54
N ARG A 22 -59.40 -13.79 6.49
CA ARG A 22 -60.52 -13.60 5.55
C ARG A 22 -61.49 -12.52 6.00
N ARG A 23 -61.38 -12.03 7.23
CA ARG A 23 -62.21 -10.95 7.77
C ARG A 23 -62.07 -9.70 6.88
N PRO A 24 -63.19 -9.02 6.52
CA PRO A 24 -63.13 -7.81 5.70
C PRO A 24 -62.64 -6.63 6.54
N ASN A 25 -61.32 -6.52 6.70
CA ASN A 25 -60.65 -5.39 7.34
C ASN A 25 -59.89 -4.58 6.27
N PRO A 26 -60.10 -3.25 6.17
CA PRO A 26 -59.38 -2.40 5.21
C PRO A 26 -57.85 -2.42 5.39
N TYR A 27 -57.36 -2.70 6.60
CA TYR A 27 -55.93 -2.67 6.93
C TYR A 27 -55.21 -4.02 6.88
N ARG A 28 -55.87 -5.10 6.42
CA ARG A 28 -55.30 -6.46 6.39
C ARG A 28 -53.97 -6.56 5.63
N TRP A 29 -53.91 -5.99 4.42
CA TRP A 29 -52.74 -6.04 3.56
C TRP A 29 -51.61 -5.09 4.01
N PRO A 30 -51.90 -3.84 4.43
CA PRO A 30 -50.90 -2.96 5.01
C PRO A 30 -50.21 -3.57 6.24
N ILE A 31 -50.97 -4.11 7.20
CA ILE A 31 -50.43 -4.69 8.44
C ILE A 31 -49.60 -5.94 8.13
N LEU A 32 -50.12 -6.82 7.25
CA LEU A 32 -49.40 -8.02 6.83
C LEU A 32 -48.08 -7.66 6.13
N GLY A 33 -48.11 -6.70 5.19
CA GLY A 33 -46.92 -6.21 4.52
C GLY A 33 -45.90 -5.67 5.51
N LEU A 34 -46.32 -4.80 6.43
CA LEU A 34 -45.46 -4.23 7.47
C LEU A 34 -44.83 -5.31 8.36
N SER A 35 -45.58 -6.36 8.69
CA SER A 35 -45.08 -7.46 9.52
C SER A 35 -44.02 -8.33 8.82
N ILE A 36 -44.05 -8.40 7.49
CA ILE A 36 -43.10 -9.17 6.68
C ILE A 36 -41.78 -8.40 6.47
N LEU A 37 -41.82 -7.06 6.47
CA LEU A 37 -40.65 -6.22 6.16
C LEU A 37 -39.39 -6.53 6.97
N PRO A 38 -39.43 -6.75 8.31
CA PRO A 38 -38.22 -7.04 9.08
C PRO A 38 -37.53 -8.34 8.64
N VAL A 39 -38.32 -9.39 8.39
CA VAL A 39 -37.81 -10.71 7.98
C VAL A 39 -37.28 -10.64 6.55
N ALA A 40 -38.03 -10.03 5.64
CA ALA A 40 -37.60 -9.84 4.25
C ALA A 40 -36.33 -8.99 4.18
N GLY A 41 -36.21 -7.95 5.02
CA GLY A 41 -35.03 -7.10 5.10
C GLY A 41 -33.78 -7.84 5.57
N MET A 42 -33.91 -8.70 6.59
CA MET A 42 -32.79 -9.54 7.06
C MET A 42 -32.33 -10.53 5.99
N LEU A 43 -33.27 -11.20 5.31
CA LEU A 43 -32.95 -12.14 4.22
C LEU A 43 -32.30 -11.42 3.05
N TRP A 44 -32.86 -10.27 2.64
CA TRP A 44 -32.28 -9.45 1.58
C TRP A 44 -30.86 -9.01 1.93
N TRP A 45 -30.63 -8.53 3.16
CA TRP A 45 -29.29 -8.12 3.61
C TRP A 45 -28.29 -9.28 3.56
N GLY A 46 -28.63 -10.44 4.12
CA GLY A 46 -27.75 -11.62 4.13
C GLY A 46 -27.48 -12.20 2.73
N MET A 47 -28.46 -12.15 1.82
CA MET A 47 -28.29 -12.58 0.43
C MET A 47 -27.38 -11.65 -0.38
N ASN A 48 -27.30 -10.37 0.00
CA ASN A 48 -26.48 -9.36 -0.70
C ASN A 48 -25.13 -9.09 -0.03
N SER A 49 -24.89 -9.64 1.17
CA SER A 49 -23.60 -9.49 1.84
C SER A 49 -22.57 -10.47 1.26
N THR A 50 -21.54 -9.95 0.61
CA THR A 50 -20.32 -10.70 0.30
C THR A 50 -19.28 -10.37 1.36
N VAL A 51 -18.77 -11.40 2.06
CA VAL A 51 -17.64 -11.25 2.97
C VAL A 51 -16.43 -11.87 2.28
N TYR A 52 -15.44 -11.04 1.97
CA TYR A 52 -14.15 -11.51 1.50
C TYR A 52 -13.32 -11.92 2.70
N ALA A 53 -12.78 -13.14 2.67
CA ALA A 53 -11.79 -13.56 3.66
C ALA A 53 -10.53 -12.70 3.51
N GLU A 54 -9.83 -12.48 4.63
CA GLU A 54 -8.51 -11.86 4.60
C GLU A 54 -7.60 -12.67 3.66
N PRO A 55 -6.86 -12.02 2.74
CA PRO A 55 -5.95 -12.72 1.85
C PRO A 55 -4.92 -13.55 2.65
N GLU A 56 -4.62 -14.77 2.18
CA GLU A 56 -3.54 -15.56 2.78
C GLU A 56 -2.22 -14.78 2.68
N ARG A 57 -1.50 -14.70 3.81
CA ARG A 57 -0.18 -14.05 3.83
C ARG A 57 0.76 -14.77 2.85
N PRO A 58 1.54 -14.02 2.04
CA PRO A 58 2.45 -14.62 1.09
C PRO A 58 3.54 -15.42 1.80
N ARG A 59 3.91 -16.57 1.25
CA ARG A 59 5.07 -17.34 1.70
C ARG A 59 6.33 -16.78 1.04
N ILE A 60 7.24 -16.25 1.83
CA ILE A 60 8.51 -15.68 1.37
C ILE A 60 9.62 -16.72 1.59
N THR A 61 10.28 -17.14 0.51
CA THR A 61 11.50 -17.96 0.58
C THR A 61 12.70 -17.06 0.37
N TYR A 62 13.53 -16.92 1.40
CA TYR A 62 14.80 -16.19 1.29
C TYR A 62 15.87 -17.07 0.65
N ILE A 63 16.54 -16.55 -0.38
CA ILE A 63 17.72 -17.16 -0.98
C ILE A 63 18.93 -16.35 -0.50
N THR A 64 19.72 -16.91 0.42
CA THR A 64 20.95 -16.28 0.90
C THR A 64 22.17 -16.90 0.21
N THR A 65 23.10 -16.06 -0.22
CA THR A 65 24.43 -16.46 -0.71
C THR A 65 25.47 -16.50 0.40
N LEU A 66 25.12 -15.96 1.56
CA LEU A 66 25.98 -15.80 2.71
C LEU A 66 25.66 -16.90 3.72
N ASP A 67 26.71 -17.46 4.32
CA ASP A 67 26.55 -18.48 5.35
C ASP A 67 25.83 -17.91 6.57
N ALA A 68 24.90 -18.68 7.12
CA ALA A 68 23.99 -18.27 8.20
C ALA A 68 24.65 -18.35 9.58
N GLY A 69 25.78 -19.04 9.72
CA GLY A 69 26.52 -19.22 10.97
C GLY A 69 27.69 -18.26 11.14
N ARG A 70 27.91 -17.33 10.19
CA ARG A 70 29.01 -16.36 10.25
C ARG A 70 28.87 -15.48 11.48
N SER A 71 29.98 -15.29 12.17
CA SER A 71 30.06 -14.42 13.33
C SER A 71 30.07 -12.95 12.92
N ASP A 72 29.62 -12.08 13.82
CA ASP A 72 29.67 -10.63 13.62
C ASP A 72 31.11 -10.14 13.34
N ALA A 73 32.11 -10.78 13.95
CA ALA A 73 33.52 -10.47 13.72
C ALA A 73 33.95 -10.75 12.28
N GLU A 74 33.52 -11.87 11.70
CA GLU A 74 33.79 -12.21 10.30
C GLU A 74 33.07 -11.26 9.34
N ILE A 75 31.82 -10.89 9.64
CA ILE A 75 31.05 -9.92 8.85
C ILE A 75 31.75 -8.56 8.83
N ILE A 76 32.21 -8.07 9.99
CA ILE A 76 32.91 -6.79 10.09
C ILE A 76 34.24 -6.84 9.32
N ALA A 77 35.00 -7.92 9.44
CA ALA A 77 36.26 -8.09 8.73
C ALA A 77 36.07 -8.10 7.21
N GLU A 78 35.07 -8.84 6.72
CA GLU A 78 34.72 -8.90 5.30
C GLU A 78 34.28 -7.53 4.78
N ASN A 79 33.42 -6.83 5.53
CA ASN A 79 32.95 -5.49 5.15
C ASN A 79 34.09 -4.48 5.09
N LEU A 80 35.03 -4.52 6.04
CA LEU A 80 36.19 -3.63 6.04
C LEU A 80 37.08 -3.88 4.83
N ALA A 81 37.36 -5.15 4.51
CA ALA A 81 38.15 -5.51 3.33
C ALA A 81 37.48 -5.03 2.03
N ASN A 82 36.16 -5.22 1.93
CA ASN A 82 35.38 -4.75 0.79
C ASN A 82 35.37 -3.22 0.69
N GLN A 83 35.28 -2.52 1.82
CA GLN A 83 35.32 -1.07 1.86
C GLN A 83 36.68 -0.54 1.36
N GLN A 84 37.79 -1.15 1.78
CA GLN A 84 39.12 -0.76 1.30
C GLN A 84 39.27 -0.92 -0.22
N ILE A 85 38.78 -2.03 -0.78
CA ILE A 85 38.81 -2.25 -2.23
C ILE A 85 37.95 -1.20 -2.95
N LYS A 86 36.79 -0.87 -2.39
CA LYS A 86 35.90 0.15 -2.94
C LYS A 86 36.55 1.53 -2.91
N ASP A 87 37.15 1.92 -1.79
CA ASP A 87 37.84 3.21 -1.64
C ASP A 87 39.01 3.34 -2.62
N LEU A 88 39.78 2.27 -2.83
CA LEU A 88 40.86 2.24 -3.82
C LEU A 88 40.35 2.43 -5.26
N ARG A 89 39.24 1.79 -5.61
CA ARG A 89 38.60 1.95 -6.93
C ARG A 89 38.06 3.36 -7.12
N GLU A 90 37.38 3.90 -6.13
CA GLU A 90 36.85 5.28 -6.17
C GLU A 90 37.97 6.31 -6.28
N ALA A 91 39.08 6.13 -5.56
CA ALA A 91 40.25 7.00 -5.68
C ALA A 91 40.85 6.96 -7.10
N GLU A 92 40.94 5.77 -7.70
CA GLU A 92 41.46 5.60 -9.05
C GLU A 92 40.52 6.21 -10.10
N GLU A 93 39.20 5.99 -9.97
CA GLU A 93 38.20 6.61 -10.83
C GLU A 93 38.22 8.13 -10.73
N ALA A 94 38.34 8.68 -9.52
CA ALA A 94 38.47 10.12 -9.30
C ALA A 94 39.72 10.69 -9.97
N ARG A 95 40.86 9.97 -9.89
CA ARG A 95 42.10 10.33 -10.58
C ARG A 95 41.93 10.32 -12.10
N ILE A 96 41.31 9.28 -12.66
CA ILE A 96 41.04 9.17 -14.09
C ILE A 96 40.08 10.29 -14.54
N ALA A 97 39.02 10.55 -13.78
CA ALA A 97 38.06 11.60 -14.08
C ALA A 97 38.71 12.98 -14.06
N ALA A 98 39.56 13.27 -13.07
CA ALA A 98 40.33 14.51 -13.02
C ALA A 98 41.21 14.67 -14.27
N ARG A 99 42.01 13.64 -14.59
CA ARG A 99 42.85 13.65 -15.79
C ARG A 99 42.03 13.86 -17.08
N LYS A 100 40.88 13.19 -17.22
CA LYS A 100 39.98 13.36 -18.36
C LYS A 100 39.51 14.80 -18.47
N ARG A 101 39.03 15.40 -17.37
CA ARG A 101 38.62 16.82 -17.35
C ARG A 101 39.76 17.72 -17.82
N ASP A 102 40.95 17.57 -17.24
CA ASP A 102 42.11 18.40 -17.59
C ASP A 102 42.49 18.28 -19.07
N MET A 103 42.44 17.06 -19.62
CA MET A 103 42.65 16.81 -21.05
C MET A 103 41.60 17.51 -21.92
N TYR A 104 40.31 17.43 -21.57
CA TYR A 104 39.26 18.12 -22.32
C TYR A 104 39.38 19.64 -22.22
N LYS A 105 39.72 20.19 -21.05
CA LYS A 105 40.00 21.63 -20.90
C LYS A 105 41.19 22.06 -21.76
N ALA A 106 42.25 21.26 -21.80
CA ALA A 106 43.41 21.53 -22.64
C ALA A 106 43.07 21.50 -24.14
N LEU A 107 42.30 20.50 -24.58
CA LEU A 107 41.82 20.40 -25.95
C LEU A 107 40.92 21.59 -26.33
N GLY A 108 40.01 22.00 -25.43
CA GLY A 108 39.13 23.14 -25.67
C GLY A 108 39.89 24.44 -25.84
N ARG A 109 40.89 24.68 -24.98
CA ARG A 109 41.80 25.84 -25.13
C ARG A 109 42.58 25.81 -26.44
N ALA A 110 43.10 24.64 -26.83
CA ALA A 110 43.83 24.49 -28.08
C ALA A 110 42.93 24.69 -29.33
N ALA A 111 41.65 24.34 -29.23
CA ALA A 111 40.65 24.58 -30.28
C ALA A 111 40.10 26.03 -30.29
N GLY A 112 40.57 26.90 -29.40
CA GLY A 112 40.16 28.31 -29.33
C GLY A 112 38.89 28.59 -28.53
N MET A 113 38.42 27.65 -27.70
CA MET A 113 37.26 27.85 -26.82
C MET A 113 37.68 28.48 -25.47
N ASP A 114 36.86 29.38 -24.94
CA ASP A 114 37.01 29.93 -23.58
C ASP A 114 36.40 28.96 -22.55
N VAL A 115 37.23 28.04 -22.07
CA VAL A 115 36.83 26.98 -21.12
C VAL A 115 36.45 27.54 -19.75
N GLU A 116 37.06 28.66 -19.32
CA GLU A 116 36.79 29.26 -18.02
C GLU A 116 35.42 29.94 -17.99
N GLU A 117 35.04 30.62 -19.07
CA GLU A 117 33.69 31.18 -19.21
C GLU A 117 32.63 30.07 -19.23
N ILE A 118 32.89 28.96 -19.95
CA ILE A 118 31.99 27.81 -20.03
C ILE A 118 31.79 27.18 -18.65
N GLU A 119 32.86 26.99 -17.87
CA GLU A 119 32.78 26.43 -16.52
C GLU A 119 32.01 27.32 -15.56
N ARG A 120 32.26 28.63 -15.59
CA ARG A 120 31.53 29.61 -14.77
C ARG A 120 30.03 29.59 -15.07
N LYS A 121 29.64 29.51 -16.35
CA LYS A 121 28.22 29.38 -16.74
C LYS A 121 27.63 28.06 -16.25
N ALA A 122 28.35 26.95 -16.45
CA ALA A 122 27.91 25.64 -16.00
C ALA A 122 27.78 25.52 -14.47
N GLU A 123 28.62 26.22 -13.69
CA GLU A 123 28.48 26.30 -12.23
C GLU A 123 27.25 27.09 -11.81
N ALA A 124 26.99 28.23 -12.45
CA ALA A 124 25.80 29.04 -12.20
C ALA A 124 24.51 28.26 -12.50
N GLU A 125 24.48 27.53 -13.62
CA GLU A 125 23.34 26.68 -13.99
C GLU A 125 23.14 25.52 -13.00
N ARG A 126 24.21 24.80 -12.61
CA ARG A 126 24.13 23.73 -11.61
C ARG A 126 23.64 24.23 -10.25
N ALA A 127 24.09 25.41 -9.81
CA ALA A 127 23.63 26.02 -8.56
C ALA A 127 22.15 26.39 -8.62
N ALA A 128 21.69 26.97 -9.74
CA ALA A 128 20.29 27.30 -9.95
C ALA A 128 19.41 26.05 -9.98
N GLU A 129 19.85 24.99 -10.66
CA GLU A 129 19.13 23.71 -10.73
C GLU A 129 19.06 23.03 -9.36
N ALA A 130 20.17 23.01 -8.60
CA ALA A 130 20.20 22.47 -7.25
C ALA A 130 19.24 23.22 -6.31
N ALA A 131 19.20 24.55 -6.38
CA ALA A 131 18.26 25.36 -5.60
C ALA A 131 16.80 25.08 -6.00
N ALA A 132 16.51 24.93 -7.30
CA ALA A 132 15.18 24.57 -7.78
C ALA A 132 14.79 23.14 -7.37
N ALA A 133 15.74 22.19 -7.35
CA ALA A 133 15.50 20.83 -6.89
C ALA A 133 15.26 20.77 -5.38
N ALA A 134 15.99 21.54 -4.57
CA ALA A 134 15.76 21.66 -3.14
C ALA A 134 14.35 22.19 -2.83
N LYS A 135 13.93 23.28 -3.49
CA LYS A 135 12.57 23.83 -3.37
C LYS A 135 11.49 22.82 -3.76
N ARG A 136 11.71 22.03 -4.81
CA ARG A 136 10.79 20.96 -5.23
C ARG A 136 10.69 19.85 -4.18
N ARG A 137 11.81 19.46 -3.55
CA ARG A 137 11.84 18.46 -2.47
C ARG A 137 11.12 18.97 -1.22
N GLU A 138 11.34 20.22 -0.84
CA GLU A 138 10.66 20.86 0.30
C GLU A 138 9.16 20.98 0.06
N ALA A 139 8.75 21.40 -1.13
CA ALA A 139 7.33 21.45 -1.50
C ALA A 139 6.70 20.05 -1.44
N ALA A 140 7.35 19.02 -1.99
CA ALA A 140 6.86 17.65 -1.96
C ALA A 140 6.79 17.06 -0.53
N ALA A 141 7.73 17.42 0.35
CA ALA A 141 7.69 17.02 1.76
C ALA A 141 6.56 17.72 2.53
N ALA A 142 6.19 18.95 2.15
CA ALA A 142 5.08 19.67 2.77
C ALA A 142 3.68 19.18 2.32
N THR A 143 3.57 18.61 1.10
CA THR A 143 2.32 18.00 0.60
C THR A 143 2.19 16.51 0.88
N ALA A 144 3.20 15.87 1.50
CA ALA A 144 3.10 14.46 1.88
C ALA A 144 2.01 14.30 2.97
N PRO A 145 0.92 13.55 2.70
CA PRO A 145 -0.04 13.26 3.75
C PRO A 145 0.67 12.45 4.84
N VAL A 146 0.46 12.83 6.10
CA VAL A 146 0.83 12.03 7.27
C VAL A 146 0.09 10.71 7.11
N SER A 147 0.76 9.68 6.57
CA SER A 147 0.24 8.32 6.65
C SER A 147 0.30 7.95 8.12
N GLU A 148 -0.84 8.11 8.78
CA GLU A 148 -1.13 7.62 10.11
C GLU A 148 -0.50 6.23 10.26
N SER A 149 0.50 6.14 11.13
CA SER A 149 0.94 4.88 11.68
C SER A 149 -0.21 4.34 12.51
N ALA A 150 -1.12 3.60 11.87
CA ALA A 150 -2.07 2.72 12.54
C ALA A 150 -1.27 1.56 13.16
N GLY A 151 -0.63 1.86 14.28
CA GLY A 151 -0.15 0.91 15.25
C GLY A 151 -1.02 1.02 16.49
N GLN A 152 -2.04 0.15 16.57
CA GLN A 152 -2.52 -0.52 17.78
C GLN A 152 -3.54 -1.59 17.39
#